data_AF-A0A937XPR6-F1
#
_entry.id   AF-A0A937XPR6-F1
#
_cell.length_a   1.000
_cell.length_b   1.000
_cell.length_c   1.000
_cell.angle_alpha   90.00
_cell.angle_beta   90.00
_cell.angle_gamma   90.00
#
_symmetry.space_group_name_H-M   'P 1'
#
loop_
_entity.id
_entity.type
_entity.pdbx_description
1 polymer ?
#
loop_
_entity_poly.entity_id
_entity_poly.type
_entity_poly.pdbx_seq_one_letter_code
_entity_poly.pdbx_strand_id
1 'polypeptide(L)'
;MNERDLDVEAARKLVDDLSRQLADAEKNGPKLDELRAEVETLKDILSGPNAQHSWIADRLAAIERVFEHAAVELLADGIKASQYLAEIGRILGAR
;
A
#
# COMPACT_ATOMS: atom_id res chain seq x y z
N MET A 1 5.32 -11.98 16.27
CA MET A 1 4.41 -10.93 15.77
C MET A 1 3.05 -11.24 16.36
N ASN A 2 2.52 -10.38 17.24
CA ASN A 2 1.17 -10.60 17.78
C ASN A 2 0.17 -10.21 16.70
N GLU A 3 -0.64 -11.15 16.23
CA GLU A 3 -1.72 -10.98 15.23
C GLU A 3 -2.84 -10.01 15.67
N ARG A 4 -2.66 -9.29 16.80
CA ARG A 4 -3.72 -8.65 17.56
C ARG A 4 -3.97 -7.16 17.28
N ASP A 5 -3.08 -6.45 16.58
CA ASP A 5 -3.19 -4.98 16.45
C ASP A 5 -3.05 -4.44 15.02
N LEU A 6 -3.25 -5.27 13.98
CA LEU A 6 -3.30 -4.75 12.62
C LEU A 6 -4.57 -3.91 12.42
N ASP A 7 -4.39 -2.61 12.15
CA ASP A 7 -5.50 -1.69 11.91
C ASP A 7 -6.04 -1.86 10.48
N VAL A 8 -7.04 -2.73 10.34
CA VAL A 8 -7.69 -3.04 9.05
C VAL A 8 -8.41 -1.83 8.46
N GLU A 9 -8.94 -0.94 9.30
CA GLU A 9 -9.64 0.25 8.82
C GLU A 9 -8.64 1.29 8.28
N ALA A 10 -7.51 1.47 8.95
CA ALA A 10 -6.41 2.26 8.42
C ALA A 10 -5.86 1.67 7.11
N ALA A 11 -5.77 0.33 6.99
CA ALA A 11 -5.40 -0.33 5.74
C ALA A 11 -6.39 -0.05 4.60
N ARG A 12 -7.70 -0.06 4.88
CA ARG A 12 -8.76 0.33 3.92
C ARG A 12 -8.61 1.78 3.46
N LYS A 13 -8.40 2.69 4.41
CA LYS A 13 -8.21 4.10 4.08
C LYS A 13 -6.97 4.31 3.22
N LEU A 14 -5.86 3.65 3.58
CA LEU A 14 -4.62 3.71 2.82
C LEU A 14 -4.79 3.19 1.38
N VAL A 15 -5.47 2.06 1.19
CA VAL A 15 -5.67 1.50 -0.15
C VAL A 15 -6.56 2.40 -1.01
N ASP A 16 -7.60 3.00 -0.43
CA ASP A 16 -8.48 3.93 -1.14
C ASP A 16 -7.76 5.22 -1.55
N ASP A 17 -6.91 5.77 -0.66
CA ASP A 17 -6.10 6.95 -0.96
C ASP A 17 -5.07 6.66 -2.05
N LEU A 18 -4.40 5.49 -1.99
CA LEU A 18 -3.46 5.05 -3.03
C LEU A 18 -4.15 4.83 -4.38
N SER A 19 -5.27 4.10 -4.42
CA SER A 19 -6.01 3.86 -5.66
C SER A 19 -6.43 5.17 -6.33
N ARG A 20 -6.87 6.17 -5.55
CA ARG A 20 -7.20 7.51 -6.09
C ARG A 20 -5.98 8.19 -6.69
N GLN A 21 -4.87 8.23 -5.96
CA GLN A 21 -3.67 8.92 -6.44
C GLN A 21 -3.05 8.22 -7.66
N LEU A 22 -3.13 6.90 -7.74
CA LEU A 22 -2.64 6.12 -8.87
C LEU A 22 -3.50 6.26 -10.13
N ALA A 23 -4.80 6.53 -9.96
CA ALA A 23 -5.72 6.85 -11.05
C ALA A 23 -5.46 8.25 -11.63
N ASP A 24 -5.03 9.19 -10.79
CA ASP A 24 -4.69 10.57 -11.19
C ASP A 24 -3.28 10.70 -11.78
N ALA A 25 -2.42 9.69 -11.63
CA ALA A 25 -1.06 9.71 -12.14
C ALA A 25 -1.05 9.65 -13.69
N GLU A 26 -0.57 10.72 -14.33
CA GLU A 26 -0.57 10.87 -15.80
C GLU A 26 0.39 9.90 -16.53
N LYS A 27 1.43 9.42 -15.84
CA LYS A 27 2.46 8.58 -16.44
C LYS A 27 2.21 7.12 -16.16
N ASN A 28 2.68 6.27 -17.07
CA ASN A 28 2.74 4.83 -16.89
C ASN A 28 4.20 4.40 -16.94
N GLY A 29 4.56 3.47 -16.06
CA GLY A 29 5.91 2.97 -15.92
C GLY A 29 5.91 1.68 -15.10
N PRO A 30 6.93 0.81 -15.27
CA PRO A 30 6.92 -0.53 -14.69
C PRO A 30 6.77 -0.53 -13.17
N LYS A 31 7.30 0.49 -12.47
CA LYS A 31 7.15 0.66 -11.02
C LYS A 31 5.79 1.14 -10.58
N LEU A 32 5.15 1.99 -11.36
CA LEU A 32 3.79 2.44 -11.08
C LEU A 32 2.77 1.33 -11.34
N ASP A 33 3.01 0.51 -12.37
CA ASP A 33 2.19 -0.66 -12.67
C ASP A 33 2.35 -1.75 -11.60
N GLU A 34 3.58 -1.96 -11.10
CA GLU A 34 3.85 -2.80 -9.93
C GLU A 34 3.07 -2.30 -8.70
N LEU A 35 3.15 -1.00 -8.38
CA LEU A 35 2.41 -0.40 -7.26
C LEU A 35 0.88 -0.55 -7.43
N ARG A 36 0.34 -0.34 -8.63
CA ARG A 36 -1.09 -0.55 -8.93
C ARG A 36 -1.52 -1.99 -8.69
N ALA A 37 -0.74 -2.96 -9.15
CA ALA A 37 -1.05 -4.37 -8.95
C ALA A 37 -1.10 -4.75 -7.47
N GLU A 38 -0.14 -4.26 -6.68
CA GLU A 38 -0.08 -4.48 -5.24
C GLU A 38 -1.26 -3.84 -4.50
N VAL A 39 -1.63 -2.61 -4.87
CA VAL A 39 -2.77 -1.87 -4.30
C VAL A 39 -4.10 -2.54 -4.64
N GLU A 40 -4.33 -2.95 -5.88
CA GLU A 40 -5.56 -3.66 -6.25
C GLU A 40 -5.64 -5.03 -5.55
N THR A 41 -4.52 -5.74 -5.41
CA THR A 41 -4.52 -7.00 -4.65
C THR A 41 -4.86 -6.78 -3.17
N LEU A 42 -4.34 -5.70 -2.55
CA LEU A 42 -4.71 -5.36 -1.17
C LEU A 42 -6.20 -5.05 -1.05
N LYS A 43 -6.75 -4.31 -2.01
CA LYS A 43 -8.17 -3.96 -2.07
C LYS A 43 -9.06 -5.20 -2.19
N ASP A 44 -8.67 -6.16 -3.01
CA ASP A 44 -9.37 -7.44 -3.14
C ASP A 44 -9.32 -8.25 -1.84
N ILE A 45 -8.15 -8.33 -1.19
CA ILE A 45 -8.00 -8.98 0.13
C ILE A 45 -8.95 -8.34 1.15
N LEU A 46 -8.94 -7.00 1.25
CA LEU A 46 -9.77 -6.25 2.19
C LEU A 46 -11.27 -6.38 1.89
N SER A 47 -11.66 -6.55 0.63
CA SER A 47 -13.06 -6.72 0.22
C SER A 47 -13.55 -8.17 0.37
N GLY A 48 -12.64 -9.12 0.53
CA GLY A 48 -12.95 -10.54 0.64
C GLY A 48 -13.60 -10.91 1.99
N PRO A 49 -14.53 -11.89 2.01
CA PRO A 49 -15.19 -12.34 3.23
C PRO A 49 -14.26 -13.05 4.24
N ASN A 50 -13.07 -13.47 3.79
CA ASN A 50 -12.07 -14.20 4.58
C ASN A 50 -10.73 -13.45 4.67
N ALA A 51 -10.78 -12.12 4.70
CA ALA A 51 -9.57 -11.29 4.82
C ALA A 51 -8.75 -11.69 6.07
N GLN A 52 -7.55 -12.22 5.87
CA GLN A 52 -6.65 -12.58 6.98
C GLN A 52 -5.68 -11.45 7.26
N HIS A 53 -5.42 -11.17 8.55
CA HIS A 53 -4.45 -10.14 8.96
C HIS A 53 -3.04 -10.42 8.39
N SER A 54 -2.64 -11.69 8.29
CA SER A 54 -1.38 -12.10 7.67
C SER A 54 -1.30 -11.67 6.21
N TRP A 55 -2.35 -11.87 5.42
CA TRP A 55 -2.39 -11.49 4.01
C TRP A 55 -2.38 -9.98 3.83
N ILE A 56 -3.08 -9.24 4.70
CA ILE A 56 -3.06 -7.78 4.71
C ILE A 56 -1.65 -7.28 5.03
N ALA A 57 -1.01 -7.83 6.07
CA ALA A 57 0.35 -7.47 6.45
C ALA A 57 1.38 -7.77 5.34
N ASP A 58 1.30 -8.96 4.74
CA ASP A 58 2.18 -9.37 3.64
C ASP A 58 2.06 -8.41 2.46
N ARG A 59 0.84 -7.99 2.12
CA ARG A 59 0.59 -7.08 1.01
C ARG A 59 1.03 -5.65 1.32
N LEU A 60 0.80 -5.16 2.53
CA LEU A 60 1.33 -3.87 2.98
C LEU A 60 2.87 -3.82 2.94
N ALA A 61 3.54 -4.90 3.34
CA ALA A 61 4.99 -5.01 3.25
C ALA A 61 5.48 -5.06 1.78
N ALA A 62 4.71 -5.65 0.87
CA ALA A 62 5.03 -5.59 -0.57
C ALA A 62 4.94 -4.15 -1.11
N ILE A 63 3.87 -3.42 -0.76
CA ILE A 63 3.72 -2.00 -1.11
C ILE A 63 4.88 -1.16 -0.53
N GLU A 64 5.27 -1.40 0.72
CA GLU A 64 6.43 -0.75 1.36
C GLU A 64 7.72 -0.94 0.54
N ARG A 65 8.01 -2.17 0.10
CA ARG A 65 9.19 -2.47 -0.74
C ARG A 65 9.16 -1.75 -2.08
N VAL A 66 7.99 -1.64 -2.72
CA VAL A 66 7.85 -0.88 -3.98
C VAL A 66 8.22 0.58 -3.75
N PHE A 67 7.73 1.17 -2.66
CA PHE A 67 8.10 2.54 -2.28
C PHE A 67 9.59 2.69 -1.99
N GLU A 68 10.22 1.76 -1.27
CA GLU A 68 11.66 1.80 -0.97
C GLU A 68 12.51 1.71 -2.25
N HIS A 69 12.11 0.86 -3.21
CA HIS A 69 12.86 0.65 -4.44
C HIS A 69 12.62 1.71 -5.52
N ALA A 70 11.46 2.38 -5.51
CA ALA A 70 11.04 3.30 -6.57
C ALA A 70 10.77 4.73 -6.07
N ALA A 71 11.24 5.10 -4.87
CA ALA A 71 10.93 6.40 -4.24
C ALA A 71 11.15 7.61 -5.17
N VAL A 72 12.27 7.64 -5.90
CA VAL A 72 12.62 8.75 -6.81
C VAL A 72 11.67 8.84 -8.00
N GLU A 73 11.31 7.70 -8.59
CA GLU A 73 10.43 7.61 -9.75
C GLU A 73 8.99 7.97 -9.35
N LEU A 74 8.52 7.42 -8.23
CA LEU A 74 7.20 7.70 -7.68
C LEU A 74 7.02 9.18 -7.29
N LEU A 75 8.07 9.82 -6.76
CA LEU A 75 8.05 11.27 -6.50
C LEU A 75 7.93 12.08 -7.79
N ALA A 76 8.61 11.66 -8.86
CA ALA A 76 8.52 12.33 -10.17
C ALA A 76 7.12 12.21 -10.78
N ASP A 77 6.36 11.18 -10.39
CA ASP A 77 4.97 10.95 -10.77
C ASP A 77 3.96 11.55 -9.77
N GLY A 78 4.44 12.35 -8.80
CA GLY A 78 3.60 13.07 -7.84
C GLY A 78 3.06 12.21 -6.69
N ILE A 79 3.55 10.98 -6.53
CA ILE A 79 3.17 10.08 -5.44
C ILE A 79 3.90 10.46 -4.15
N LYS A 80 3.17 10.55 -3.04
CA LYS A 80 3.69 10.95 -1.72
C LYS A 80 4.30 9.76 -0.96
N ALA A 81 5.34 9.15 -1.53
CA ALA A 81 5.94 7.90 -1.01
C ALA A 81 6.24 7.93 0.50
N SER A 82 6.84 9.01 1.02
CA SER A 82 7.18 9.13 2.44
C SER A 82 5.97 9.12 3.39
N GLN A 83 4.83 9.66 2.95
CA GLN A 83 3.59 9.67 3.75
C GLN A 83 3.02 8.25 3.85
N TYR A 84 2.99 7.50 2.74
CA TYR A 84 2.48 6.12 2.75
C TYR A 84 3.40 5.16 3.50
N LEU A 85 4.72 5.30 3.38
CA LEU A 85 5.66 4.51 4.18
C LEU A 85 5.44 4.68 5.69
N ALA A 86 5.20 5.91 6.15
CA ALA A 86 4.89 6.16 7.56
C ALA A 86 3.55 5.56 8.00
N GLU A 87 2.53 5.62 7.15
CA GLU A 87 1.21 5.03 7.39
C GLU A 87 1.28 3.49 7.46
N ILE A 88 1.98 2.87 6.50
CA ILE A 88 2.19 1.41 6.45
C ILE A 88 2.90 0.94 7.72
N GLY A 89 3.98 1.61 8.13
CA GLY A 89 4.69 1.28 9.36
C GLY A 89 3.80 1.33 10.61
N ARG A 90 2.86 2.28 10.68
CA ARG A 90 1.88 2.36 11.77
C ARG A 90 0.90 1.19 11.74
N ILE A 91 0.34 0.88 10.57
CA ILE A 91 -0.63 -0.21 10.39
C ILE A 91 -0.01 -1.56 10.74
N LEU A 92 1.26 -1.77 10.36
CA LEU A 92 2.02 -2.99 10.67
C LEU A 92 2.49 -3.06 12.13
N GLY A 93 2.36 -1.97 12.91
CA GLY A 93 2.92 -1.88 14.25
C GLY A 93 4.45 -1.95 14.28
N ALA A 94 5.11 -1.57 13.18
CA ALA A 94 6.55 -1.66 13.01
C ALA A 94 7.31 -0.44 13.58
N ARG A 95 6.61 0.56 14.12
CA ARG A 95 7.18 1.77 14.75
C ARG A 95 6.29 2.32 15.85
#